data_AF-A0A9D7SPX2-F1
#
_entry.id   AF-A0A9D7SPX2-F1
#
_cell.length_a   1.000
_cell.length_b   1.000
_cell.length_c   1.000
_cell.angle_alpha   90.00
_cell.angle_beta   90.00
_cell.angle_gamma   90.00
#
_symmetry.space_group_name_H-M   'P 1'
#
loop_
_entity.id
_entity.type
_entity.pdbx_description
1 polymer ?
#
loop_
_entity_poly.entity_id
_entity_poly.type
_entity_poly.pdbx_seq_one_letter_code
_entity_poly.pdbx_strand_id
1 'polypeptide(L)'
;MDDSEDGTVAAGTWLARLLGSRPVETASLGRSFAPALAMLAADAMARQRRLLVVTPDDQCLADISNAMDLELRPLCLVLPAADPACRIALRATLSLLKSRLTRTGSVAEGPVWARQRERMARLAMPWRRCIEWSQRDIDAEPWPRGLESLFPVCIMPWSLARVAAAAPDWVVLMEVERLAEHATDRHRPWPMAERTLRLTAADARASAVLPINRRRTRAAELELLTQELSELELELATAQAEIAGFTRHYQAMIGSRMSMLDSLRAELATRAAERNPRDPAARREAETATARARQSQEDNERLARFDLPDGESVAARHFSPTDDLKRLYRRLAQRIHPDRARDDDDRAWRHHLMAEANRAYRAGDEVALREVMALWREGPRNGMTAPSDDDGFTTMLASLKRRIADIERDLNDLFGSKLYELFTACHIARRAGRDLLAEMAARLDADTAEARARLAATAACP
;
A
#
# COMPACT_ATOMS: atom_id res chain seq x y z
N MET A 1 4.58 31.84 -6.28
CA MET A 1 3.72 31.64 -5.10
C MET A 1 3.50 30.15 -5.02
N ASP A 2 3.78 29.58 -3.86
CA ASP A 2 3.83 28.13 -3.65
C ASP A 2 2.40 27.57 -3.77
N ASP A 3 2.15 26.64 -4.71
CA ASP A 3 0.83 26.04 -4.93
C ASP A 3 0.24 25.45 -3.62
N SER A 4 1.11 25.12 -2.66
CA SER A 4 0.80 24.67 -1.31
C SER A 4 0.12 25.74 -0.42
N GLU A 5 0.59 26.99 -0.45
CA GLU A 5 0.01 28.09 0.34
C GLU A 5 -1.39 28.46 -0.20
N ASP A 6 -1.51 28.57 -1.52
CA ASP A 6 -2.78 28.86 -2.19
C ASP A 6 -3.80 27.72 -1.94
N GLY A 7 -3.34 26.47 -1.95
CA GLY A 7 -4.15 25.30 -1.59
C GLY A 7 -4.65 25.34 -0.15
N THR A 8 -3.80 25.75 0.79
CA THR A 8 -4.15 25.89 2.21
C THR A 8 -5.23 26.95 2.42
N VAL A 9 -5.11 28.10 1.76
CA VAL A 9 -6.09 29.20 1.84
C VAL A 9 -7.44 28.76 1.25
N ALA A 10 -7.42 28.08 0.09
CA ALA A 10 -8.63 27.56 -0.54
C ALA A 10 -9.32 26.52 0.36
N ALA A 11 -8.56 25.56 0.92
CA ALA A 11 -9.10 24.55 1.85
C ALA A 11 -9.76 25.18 3.08
N GLY A 12 -9.10 26.16 3.71
CA GLY A 12 -9.65 26.88 4.86
C GLY A 12 -10.95 27.61 4.52
N THR A 13 -11.00 28.24 3.34
CA THR A 13 -12.21 28.90 2.85
C THR A 13 -13.36 27.91 2.64
N TRP A 14 -13.09 26.79 1.97
CA TRP A 14 -14.09 25.75 1.70
C TRP A 14 -14.61 25.10 2.98
N LEU A 15 -13.71 24.81 3.91
CA LEU A 15 -14.08 24.25 5.21
C LEU A 15 -14.96 25.21 6.01
N ALA A 16 -14.62 26.51 6.05
CA ALA A 16 -15.44 27.51 6.73
C ALA A 16 -16.87 27.57 6.16
N ARG A 17 -17.02 27.39 4.83
CA ARG A 17 -18.33 27.32 4.17
C ARG A 17 -19.10 26.06 4.58
N LEU A 18 -18.45 24.89 4.56
CA LEU A 18 -19.08 23.63 4.97
C LEU A 18 -19.49 23.63 6.44
N LEU A 19 -18.73 24.28 7.32
CA LEU A 19 -19.06 24.45 8.74
C LEU A 19 -20.12 25.54 8.99
N GLY A 20 -20.51 26.29 7.96
CA GLY A 20 -21.56 27.29 8.03
C GLY A 20 -22.95 26.72 8.32
N SER A 21 -23.92 27.62 8.48
CA SER A 21 -25.31 27.27 8.78
C SER A 21 -26.15 26.95 7.55
N ARG A 22 -25.70 27.34 6.34
CA ARG A 22 -26.46 27.13 5.10
C ARG A 22 -26.28 25.70 4.59
N PRO A 23 -27.35 25.05 4.11
CA PRO A 23 -27.26 23.70 3.52
C PRO A 23 -26.49 23.70 2.20
N VAL A 24 -26.47 24.82 1.48
CA VAL A 24 -25.76 25.00 0.21
C VAL A 24 -24.93 26.28 0.27
N GLU A 25 -23.64 26.17 -0.03
CA GLU A 25 -22.70 27.28 -0.14
C GLU A 25 -21.95 27.22 -1.48
N THR A 26 -21.41 28.36 -1.91
CA THR A 26 -20.62 28.47 -3.14
C THR A 26 -19.23 29.03 -2.84
N ALA A 27 -18.22 28.56 -3.57
CA ALA A 27 -16.86 29.09 -3.52
C ALA A 27 -16.16 28.96 -4.88
N SER A 28 -15.04 29.68 -5.05
CA SER A 28 -14.19 29.49 -6.24
C SER A 28 -13.40 28.18 -6.12
N LEU A 29 -13.23 27.49 -7.25
CA LEU A 29 -12.41 26.28 -7.34
C LEU A 29 -10.89 26.59 -7.22
N GLY A 30 -10.43 27.71 -7.79
CA GLY A 30 -9.00 28.05 -7.83
C GLY A 30 -8.14 27.08 -8.66
N ARG A 31 -6.85 27.41 -8.82
CA ARG A 31 -5.87 26.56 -9.54
C ARG A 31 -5.30 25.44 -8.65
N SER A 32 -5.12 25.71 -7.37
CA SER A 32 -4.61 24.75 -6.37
C SER A 32 -5.71 23.86 -5.77
N PHE A 33 -6.67 23.45 -6.58
CA PHE A 33 -7.85 22.71 -6.10
C PHE A 33 -7.50 21.32 -5.55
N ALA A 34 -6.52 20.63 -6.14
CA ALA A 34 -6.17 19.26 -5.74
C ALA A 34 -5.55 19.22 -4.32
N PRO A 35 -4.52 20.04 -3.98
CA PRO A 35 -4.05 20.18 -2.60
C PRO A 35 -5.16 20.62 -1.64
N ALA A 36 -6.02 21.56 -2.04
CA ALA A 36 -7.11 22.04 -1.20
C ALA A 36 -8.13 20.93 -0.88
N LEU A 37 -8.46 20.08 -1.87
CA LEU A 37 -9.34 18.92 -1.69
C LEU A 37 -8.71 17.87 -0.78
N ALA A 38 -7.40 17.62 -0.90
CA ALA A 38 -6.69 16.69 -0.03
C ALA A 38 -6.76 17.13 1.45
N MET A 39 -6.55 18.43 1.71
CA MET A 39 -6.69 18.99 3.05
C MET A 39 -8.13 18.91 3.56
N LEU A 40 -9.12 19.20 2.71
CA LEU A 40 -10.52 19.09 3.08
C LEU A 40 -10.93 17.64 3.38
N ALA A 41 -10.44 16.67 2.61
CA ALA A 41 -10.65 15.24 2.84
C ALA A 41 -10.06 14.80 4.18
N ALA A 42 -8.85 15.26 4.51
CA ALA A 42 -8.22 15.01 5.81
C ALA A 42 -9.05 15.59 6.97
N ASP A 43 -9.55 16.82 6.86
CA ASP A 43 -10.39 17.44 7.88
C ASP A 43 -11.75 16.72 8.03
N ALA A 44 -12.38 16.33 6.92
CA ALA A 44 -13.61 15.53 6.94
C ALA A 44 -13.41 14.22 7.71
N MET A 45 -12.32 13.49 7.44
CA MET A 45 -11.96 12.26 8.16
C MET A 45 -11.69 12.52 9.65
N ALA A 46 -10.96 13.59 9.98
CA ALA A 46 -10.69 13.99 11.36
C ALA A 46 -11.98 14.32 12.14
N ARG A 47 -13.00 14.85 11.46
CA ARG A 47 -14.33 15.16 12.00
C ARG A 47 -15.33 14.02 11.88
N GLN A 48 -14.93 12.86 11.36
CA GLN A 48 -15.80 11.70 11.13
C GLN A 48 -16.96 11.99 10.16
N ARG A 49 -16.75 12.89 9.21
CA ARG A 49 -17.71 13.20 8.15
C ARG A 49 -17.40 12.38 6.91
N ARG A 50 -18.44 11.84 6.28
CA ARG A 50 -18.38 11.22 4.95
C ARG A 50 -18.39 12.31 3.90
N LEU A 51 -17.32 12.37 3.11
CA LEU A 51 -17.17 13.34 2.04
C LEU A 51 -17.37 12.67 0.68
N LEU A 52 -18.26 13.22 -0.14
CA LEU A 52 -18.38 12.90 -1.55
C LEU A 52 -17.89 14.09 -2.38
N VAL A 53 -16.87 13.88 -3.20
CA VAL A 53 -16.41 14.85 -4.21
C VAL A 53 -16.91 14.40 -5.58
N VAL A 54 -17.65 15.28 -6.25
CA VAL A 54 -18.22 15.02 -7.56
C VAL A 54 -17.51 15.87 -8.60
N THR A 55 -16.81 15.21 -9.52
CA THR A 55 -16.11 15.84 -10.64
C THR A 55 -17.01 15.88 -11.88
N PRO A 56 -16.75 16.79 -12.85
CA PRO A 56 -17.48 16.78 -14.11
C PRO A 56 -17.16 15.55 -14.97
N ASP A 57 -15.91 15.07 -14.91
CA ASP A 57 -15.40 13.94 -15.67
C ASP A 57 -14.16 13.34 -14.98
N ASP A 58 -13.50 12.38 -15.63
CA ASP A 58 -12.35 11.64 -15.10
C ASP A 58 -11.05 12.47 -15.05
N GLN A 59 -10.99 13.64 -15.69
CA GLN A 59 -9.72 14.28 -16.04
C GLN A 59 -8.90 14.73 -14.82
N CYS A 60 -9.56 15.17 -13.76
CA CYS A 60 -8.88 15.65 -12.55
C CYS A 60 -8.71 14.56 -11.48
N LEU A 61 -9.20 13.33 -11.70
CA LEU A 61 -9.18 12.29 -10.68
C LEU A 61 -7.76 11.91 -10.27
N ALA A 62 -6.84 11.79 -11.24
CA ALA A 62 -5.44 11.49 -10.96
C ALA A 62 -4.77 12.64 -10.17
N ASP A 63 -5.01 13.90 -10.53
CA ASP A 63 -4.46 15.06 -9.80
C ASP A 63 -4.94 15.08 -8.35
N ILE A 64 -6.25 14.90 -8.13
CA ILE A 64 -6.86 14.85 -6.81
C ILE A 64 -6.26 13.70 -6.00
N SER A 65 -6.23 12.51 -6.59
CA SER A 65 -5.68 11.31 -5.96
C SER A 65 -4.21 11.51 -5.59
N ASN A 66 -3.40 12.14 -6.46
CA ASN A 66 -1.97 12.38 -6.23
C ASN A 66 -1.67 13.38 -5.11
N ALA A 67 -2.59 14.33 -4.90
CA ALA A 67 -2.48 15.35 -3.87
C ALA A 67 -2.87 14.83 -2.48
N MET A 68 -3.58 13.70 -2.38
CA MET A 68 -3.94 13.08 -1.11
C MET A 68 -2.69 12.73 -0.29
N ASP A 69 -2.80 12.91 1.01
CA ASP A 69 -1.79 12.45 1.95
C ASP A 69 -1.58 10.93 1.80
N LEU A 70 -0.33 10.48 1.76
CA LEU A 70 0.03 9.08 1.51
C LEU A 70 -0.56 8.12 2.55
N GLU A 71 -0.68 8.57 3.81
CA GLU A 71 -1.22 7.76 4.89
C GLU A 71 -2.75 7.74 4.89
N LEU A 72 -3.41 8.77 4.35
CA LEU A 72 -4.87 8.85 4.26
C LEU A 72 -5.43 8.39 2.91
N ARG A 73 -4.62 8.33 1.86
CA ARG A 73 -5.04 7.95 0.50
C ARG A 73 -5.77 6.60 0.42
N PRO A 74 -5.39 5.55 1.17
CA PRO A 74 -6.13 4.28 1.17
C PRO A 74 -7.56 4.36 1.75
N LEU A 75 -7.91 5.48 2.40
CA LEU A 75 -9.25 5.77 2.91
C LEU A 75 -10.13 6.52 1.90
N CYS A 76 -9.57 6.87 0.74
CA CYS A 76 -10.25 7.59 -0.32
C CYS A 76 -10.55 6.63 -1.47
N LEU A 77 -11.83 6.48 -1.82
CA LEU A 77 -12.26 5.73 -2.99
C LEU A 77 -12.32 6.66 -4.19
N VAL A 78 -11.39 6.51 -5.14
CA VAL A 78 -11.35 7.29 -6.38
C VAL A 78 -11.77 6.39 -7.53
N LEU A 79 -12.91 6.70 -8.17
CA LEU A 79 -13.47 5.86 -9.23
C LEU A 79 -13.67 6.64 -10.52
N PRO A 80 -13.10 6.18 -11.66
CA PRO A 80 -13.44 6.72 -12.96
C PRO A 80 -14.82 6.24 -13.41
N ALA A 81 -15.42 6.89 -14.40
CA ALA A 81 -16.77 6.58 -14.86
C ALA A 81 -16.86 5.28 -15.70
N ALA A 82 -15.84 4.97 -16.49
CA ALA A 82 -15.93 3.92 -17.51
C ALA A 82 -15.54 2.53 -16.98
N ASP A 83 -16.29 1.51 -17.39
CA ASP A 83 -15.84 0.11 -17.31
C ASP A 83 -14.89 -0.22 -18.49
N PRO A 84 -13.84 -1.03 -18.28
CA PRO A 84 -13.52 -1.77 -17.06
C PRO A 84 -12.67 -0.98 -16.04
N ALA A 85 -12.23 0.24 -16.37
CA ALA A 85 -11.33 1.03 -15.53
C ALA A 85 -11.88 1.24 -14.10
N CYS A 86 -13.18 1.48 -13.97
CA CYS A 86 -13.87 1.66 -12.69
C CYS A 86 -13.67 0.46 -11.75
N ARG A 87 -13.79 -0.75 -12.27
CA ARG A 87 -13.62 -1.99 -11.50
C ARG A 87 -12.17 -2.24 -11.12
N ILE A 88 -11.23 -1.93 -12.02
CA ILE A 88 -9.79 -2.06 -11.76
C ILE A 88 -9.40 -1.10 -10.62
N ALA A 89 -9.83 0.17 -10.68
CA ALA A 89 -9.59 1.15 -9.63
C ALA A 89 -10.18 0.71 -8.27
N LEU A 90 -11.40 0.17 -8.27
CA LEU A 90 -12.01 -0.36 -7.05
C LEU A 90 -11.17 -1.48 -6.43
N ARG A 91 -10.73 -2.47 -7.23
CA ARG A 91 -9.89 -3.58 -6.74
C ARG A 91 -8.60 -3.05 -6.12
N ALA A 92 -7.91 -2.17 -6.83
CA ALA A 92 -6.68 -1.56 -6.34
C ALA A 92 -6.88 -0.84 -5.00
N THR A 93 -7.93 -0.01 -4.90
CA THR A 93 -8.24 0.72 -3.65
C THR A 93 -8.61 -0.23 -2.50
N LEU A 94 -9.41 -1.27 -2.76
CA LEU A 94 -9.75 -2.28 -1.73
C LEU A 94 -8.51 -3.00 -1.22
N SER A 95 -7.56 -3.30 -2.12
CA SER A 95 -6.30 -3.97 -1.80
C SER A 95 -5.35 -3.09 -1.01
N LEU A 96 -5.24 -1.80 -1.36
CA LEU A 96 -4.54 -0.80 -0.55
C LEU A 96 -5.12 -0.71 0.86
N LEU A 97 -6.45 -0.59 0.97
CA LEU A 97 -7.14 -0.53 2.26
C LEU A 97 -6.90 -1.81 3.08
N LYS A 98 -7.03 -2.99 2.46
CA LYS A 98 -6.79 -4.29 3.11
C LYS A 98 -5.36 -4.38 3.64
N SER A 99 -4.38 -4.01 2.81
CA SER A 99 -2.96 -4.02 3.19
C SER A 99 -2.73 -3.17 4.44
N ARG A 100 -3.21 -1.92 4.44
CA ARG A 100 -3.02 -0.99 5.55
C ARG A 100 -3.77 -1.38 6.82
N LEU A 101 -4.94 -2.00 6.70
CA LEU A 101 -5.66 -2.55 7.85
C LEU A 101 -4.92 -3.75 8.46
N THR A 102 -4.21 -4.53 7.65
CA THR A 102 -3.43 -5.70 8.06
C THR A 102 -2.09 -5.32 8.70
N ARG A 103 -1.46 -4.23 8.25
CA ARG A 103 -0.16 -3.73 8.74
C ARG A 103 -0.23 -2.98 10.07
N THR A 104 -0.79 -3.61 11.10
CA THR A 104 -0.80 -3.04 12.45
C THR A 104 0.63 -2.90 13.00
N GLY A 105 1.11 -1.68 13.21
CA GLY A 105 2.34 -1.45 13.99
C GLY A 105 3.43 -0.55 13.40
N SER A 106 3.33 -0.04 12.16
CA SER A 106 4.42 0.76 11.59
C SER A 106 4.10 2.20 11.19
N VAL A 107 2.89 2.57 10.73
CA VAL A 107 2.57 3.99 10.41
C VAL A 107 1.07 4.35 10.48
N ALA A 108 0.15 3.41 10.20
CA ALA A 108 -1.31 3.63 10.18
C ALA A 108 -1.95 3.66 11.59
N GLU A 109 -1.47 4.54 12.46
CA GLU A 109 -1.75 4.53 13.90
C GLU A 109 -2.52 5.76 14.40
N GLY A 110 -2.70 6.77 13.55
CA GLY A 110 -3.45 7.98 13.89
C GLY A 110 -4.92 7.74 14.24
N PRO A 111 -5.59 8.72 14.87
CA PRO A 111 -6.99 8.60 15.30
C PRO A 111 -7.96 8.30 14.14
N VAL A 112 -7.63 8.76 12.93
CA VAL A 112 -8.40 8.45 11.71
C VAL A 112 -8.39 6.94 11.41
N TRP A 113 -7.21 6.30 11.44
CA TRP A 113 -7.06 4.87 11.20
C TRP A 113 -7.67 4.01 12.32
N ALA A 114 -7.59 4.45 13.58
CA ALA A 114 -8.26 3.78 14.68
C ALA A 114 -9.78 3.72 14.46
N ARG A 115 -10.39 4.86 14.10
CA ARG A 115 -11.81 4.93 13.77
C ARG A 115 -12.17 4.14 12.52
N GLN A 116 -11.29 4.10 11.53
CA GLN A 116 -11.52 3.28 10.34
C GLN A 116 -11.55 1.79 10.70
N ARG A 117 -10.65 1.31 11.58
CA ARG A 117 -10.70 -0.08 12.07
C ARG A 117 -12.01 -0.38 12.80
N GLU A 118 -12.48 0.54 13.66
CA GLU A 118 -13.79 0.40 14.30
C GLU A 118 -14.93 0.37 13.28
N ARG A 119 -14.87 1.21 12.24
CA ARG A 119 -15.83 1.20 11.13
C ARG A 119 -15.82 -0.14 10.42
N MET A 120 -14.65 -0.69 10.09
CA MET A 120 -14.52 -2.00 9.44
C MET A 120 -15.05 -3.13 10.32
N ALA A 121 -14.84 -3.07 11.63
CA ALA A 121 -15.43 -4.02 12.57
C ALA A 121 -16.97 -3.96 12.57
N ARG A 122 -17.56 -2.76 12.57
CA ARG A 122 -19.03 -2.59 12.45
C ARG A 122 -19.56 -3.03 11.09
N LEU A 123 -18.78 -2.83 10.02
CA LEU A 123 -19.13 -3.16 8.63
C LEU A 123 -18.48 -4.48 8.17
N ALA A 124 -18.25 -5.44 9.08
CA ALA A 124 -17.50 -6.65 8.78
C ALA A 124 -18.09 -7.45 7.60
N MET A 125 -19.43 -7.53 7.51
CA MET A 125 -20.11 -8.24 6.40
C MET A 125 -19.97 -7.50 5.04
N PRO A 126 -20.31 -6.20 4.92
CA PRO A 126 -20.00 -5.44 3.72
C PRO A 126 -18.51 -5.49 3.31
N TRP A 127 -17.60 -5.38 4.28
CA TRP A 127 -16.16 -5.46 4.06
C TRP A 127 -15.76 -6.80 3.44
N ARG A 128 -16.17 -7.91 4.07
CA ARG A 128 -15.89 -9.27 3.59
C ARG A 128 -16.38 -9.49 2.17
N ARG A 129 -17.62 -9.07 1.86
CA ARG A 129 -18.18 -9.18 0.50
C ARG A 129 -17.38 -8.40 -0.54
N CYS A 130 -16.90 -7.21 -0.20
CA CYS A 130 -16.11 -6.40 -1.12
C CYS A 130 -14.75 -7.06 -1.39
N ILE A 131 -14.11 -7.64 -0.38
CA ILE A 131 -12.86 -8.39 -0.54
C ILE A 131 -13.06 -9.65 -1.38
N GLU A 132 -14.11 -10.43 -1.11
CA GLU A 132 -14.45 -11.62 -1.90
C GLU A 132 -14.80 -11.26 -3.36
N TRP A 133 -15.45 -10.12 -3.59
CA TRP A 133 -15.67 -9.59 -4.94
C TRP A 133 -14.37 -9.21 -5.63
N SER A 134 -13.44 -8.56 -4.92
CA SER A 134 -12.14 -8.18 -5.48
C SER A 134 -11.35 -9.41 -5.94
N GLN A 135 -11.30 -10.44 -5.10
CA GLN A 135 -10.50 -11.65 -5.31
C GLN A 135 -11.01 -12.59 -6.41
N ARG A 136 -12.32 -12.57 -6.70
CA ARG A 136 -12.90 -13.44 -7.74
C ARG A 136 -12.55 -12.99 -9.16
N ASP A 137 -12.18 -11.72 -9.32
CA ASP A 137 -11.77 -11.10 -10.59
C ASP A 137 -12.72 -11.34 -11.78
N ILE A 138 -14.03 -11.42 -11.52
CA ILE A 138 -15.06 -11.60 -12.55
C ILE A 138 -15.43 -10.23 -13.11
N ASP A 139 -15.22 -10.02 -14.42
CA ASP A 139 -15.42 -8.71 -15.06
C ASP A 139 -16.89 -8.24 -15.06
N ALA A 140 -17.83 -9.16 -15.28
CA ALA A 140 -19.26 -8.86 -15.42
C ALA A 140 -20.10 -9.07 -14.14
N GLU A 141 -19.46 -9.28 -12.98
CA GLU A 141 -20.21 -9.50 -11.74
C GLU A 141 -20.88 -8.19 -11.26
N PRO A 142 -22.09 -8.25 -10.66
CA PRO A 142 -22.68 -7.09 -9.99
C PRO A 142 -21.75 -6.45 -8.95
N TRP A 143 -21.90 -5.14 -8.75
CA TRP A 143 -21.14 -4.40 -7.74
C TRP A 143 -21.44 -4.91 -6.32
N PRO A 144 -20.43 -4.96 -5.43
CA PRO A 144 -20.63 -5.45 -4.08
C PRO A 144 -21.48 -4.47 -3.27
N ARG A 145 -22.51 -4.99 -2.58
CA ARG A 145 -23.42 -4.17 -1.77
C ARG A 145 -22.76 -3.63 -0.51
N GLY A 146 -22.94 -2.33 -0.24
CA GLY A 146 -22.43 -1.65 0.96
C GLY A 146 -21.05 -1.01 0.79
N LEU A 147 -20.52 -0.98 -0.45
CA LEU A 147 -19.25 -0.36 -0.81
C LEU A 147 -19.19 1.11 -0.37
N GLU A 148 -20.29 1.84 -0.59
CA GLU A 148 -20.44 3.28 -0.30
C GLU A 148 -20.30 3.62 1.19
N SER A 149 -20.37 2.63 2.07
CA SER A 149 -20.21 2.81 3.52
C SER A 149 -18.80 2.53 4.01
N LEU A 150 -17.97 1.85 3.21
CA LEU A 150 -16.63 1.44 3.63
C LEU A 150 -15.66 2.61 3.69
N PHE A 151 -15.76 3.53 2.74
CA PHE A 151 -14.81 4.63 2.59
C PHE A 151 -15.38 5.93 3.22
N PRO A 152 -14.60 6.63 4.05
CA PRO A 152 -15.00 7.95 4.54
C PRO A 152 -14.96 9.03 3.45
N VAL A 153 -14.15 8.85 2.40
CA VAL A 153 -14.07 9.80 1.28
C VAL A 153 -14.28 9.05 -0.03
N CYS A 154 -15.19 9.54 -0.86
CA CYS A 154 -15.45 9.03 -2.20
C CYS A 154 -15.30 10.17 -3.21
N ILE A 155 -14.56 9.92 -4.29
CA ILE A 155 -14.28 10.89 -5.35
C ILE A 155 -14.63 10.22 -6.67
N MET A 156 -15.57 10.80 -7.42
CA MET A 156 -16.01 10.21 -8.68
C MET A 156 -16.69 11.24 -9.59
N PRO A 157 -16.78 10.98 -10.89
CA PRO A 157 -17.53 11.81 -11.81
C PRO A 157 -19.04 11.79 -11.54
N TRP A 158 -19.71 12.84 -11.99
CA TRP A 158 -21.15 13.01 -11.91
C TRP A 158 -21.95 11.81 -12.43
N SER A 159 -21.52 11.21 -13.55
CA SER A 159 -22.18 10.05 -14.16
C SER A 159 -22.29 8.87 -13.19
N LEU A 160 -21.27 8.65 -12.36
CA LEU A 160 -21.22 7.59 -11.35
C LEU A 160 -21.87 8.02 -10.04
N ALA A 161 -21.60 9.25 -9.57
CA ALA A 161 -22.13 9.78 -8.31
C ALA A 161 -23.66 9.75 -8.26
N ARG A 162 -24.33 9.98 -9.39
CA ARG A 162 -25.80 10.06 -9.48
C ARG A 162 -26.49 8.70 -9.30
N VAL A 163 -25.79 7.61 -9.57
CA VAL A 163 -26.29 6.24 -9.40
C VAL A 163 -25.76 5.58 -8.13
N ALA A 164 -24.68 6.11 -7.55
CA ALA A 164 -24.17 5.71 -6.25
C ALA A 164 -25.13 6.18 -5.15
N ALA A 165 -25.78 5.23 -4.45
CA ALA A 165 -26.72 5.51 -3.36
C ALA A 165 -26.03 5.93 -2.03
N ALA A 166 -24.95 6.70 -2.12
CA ALA A 166 -24.23 7.18 -0.94
C ALA A 166 -25.05 8.26 -0.23
N ALA A 167 -25.11 8.19 1.10
CA ALA A 167 -25.63 9.27 1.95
C ALA A 167 -24.45 10.05 2.56
N PRO A 168 -23.79 10.95 1.83
CA PRO A 168 -22.65 11.70 2.37
C PRO A 168 -23.08 12.69 3.45
N ASP A 169 -22.20 13.03 4.38
CA ASP A 169 -22.43 14.17 5.27
C ASP A 169 -22.12 15.48 4.52
N TRP A 170 -20.99 15.51 3.81
CA TRP A 170 -20.54 16.64 3.00
C TRP A 170 -20.43 16.26 1.52
N VAL A 171 -20.86 17.16 0.65
CA VAL A 171 -20.73 17.03 -0.80
C VAL A 171 -19.99 18.23 -1.36
N VAL A 172 -19.01 17.98 -2.21
CA VAL A 172 -18.32 19.01 -3.00
C VAL A 172 -18.61 18.77 -4.47
N LEU A 173 -19.27 19.72 -5.12
CA LEU A 173 -19.55 19.69 -6.55
C LEU A 173 -18.53 20.57 -7.27
N MET A 174 -17.65 19.98 -8.08
CA MET A 174 -16.62 20.69 -8.82
C MET A 174 -17.14 21.14 -10.20
N GLU A 175 -16.73 22.34 -10.61
CA GLU A 175 -17.06 22.94 -11.91
C GLU A 175 -18.56 22.80 -12.22
N VAL A 176 -19.39 23.34 -11.32
CA VAL A 176 -20.84 23.10 -11.34
C VAL A 176 -21.50 23.53 -12.65
N GLU A 177 -20.87 24.44 -13.39
CA GLU A 177 -21.27 24.86 -14.74
C GLU A 177 -21.20 23.74 -15.78
N ARG A 178 -20.36 22.73 -15.57
CA ARG A 178 -20.16 21.57 -16.45
C ARG A 178 -20.98 20.36 -16.03
N LEU A 179 -21.61 20.40 -14.85
CA LEU A 179 -22.49 19.33 -14.37
C LEU A 179 -23.86 19.49 -15.05
N ALA A 180 -24.43 18.38 -15.56
CA ALA A 180 -25.67 18.39 -16.36
C ALA A 180 -26.87 19.11 -15.69
N GLU A 181 -27.88 19.47 -16.49
CA GLU A 181 -29.01 20.40 -16.20
C GLU A 181 -29.70 20.30 -14.83
N HIS A 182 -29.60 19.21 -14.07
CA HIS A 182 -30.18 19.12 -12.71
C HIS A 182 -29.30 19.75 -11.61
N ALA A 183 -28.05 20.10 -11.90
CA ALA A 183 -27.23 20.94 -11.02
C ALA A 183 -27.65 22.43 -11.08
N THR A 184 -28.57 22.82 -11.97
CA THR A 184 -28.94 24.23 -12.21
C THR A 184 -29.75 24.88 -11.08
N ASP A 185 -30.43 24.12 -10.21
CA ASP A 185 -31.02 24.69 -9.00
C ASP A 185 -29.91 25.02 -8.00
N ARG A 186 -29.54 26.30 -7.94
CA ARG A 186 -28.46 26.84 -7.10
C ARG A 186 -28.71 26.64 -5.61
N HIS A 187 -29.96 26.41 -5.21
CA HIS A 187 -30.36 26.31 -3.81
C HIS A 187 -30.71 24.88 -3.39
N ARG A 188 -30.81 23.94 -4.34
CA ARG A 188 -31.12 22.56 -4.03
C ARG A 188 -29.89 21.84 -3.44
N PRO A 189 -29.98 21.32 -2.20
CA PRO A 189 -28.91 20.52 -1.63
C PRO A 189 -28.81 19.15 -2.33
N TRP A 190 -27.63 18.55 -2.29
CA TRP A 190 -27.48 17.16 -2.69
C TRP A 190 -28.37 16.25 -1.82
N PRO A 191 -29.05 15.24 -2.39
CA PRO A 191 -29.92 14.36 -1.62
C PRO A 191 -29.21 13.75 -0.41
N MET A 192 -29.84 13.84 0.76
CA MET A 192 -29.35 13.29 2.04
C MET A 192 -28.04 13.90 2.58
N ALA A 193 -27.46 14.90 1.91
CA ALA A 193 -26.28 15.59 2.41
C ALA A 193 -26.62 16.63 3.48
N GLU A 194 -25.83 16.69 4.54
CA GLU A 194 -25.93 17.76 5.56
C GLU A 194 -25.48 19.11 4.96
N ARG A 195 -24.45 19.07 4.11
CA ARG A 195 -23.84 20.27 3.50
C ARG A 195 -23.42 20.01 2.06
N THR A 196 -23.72 20.96 1.17
CA THR A 196 -23.29 20.95 -0.23
C THR A 196 -22.46 22.20 -0.52
N LEU A 197 -21.19 22.01 -0.87
CA LEU A 197 -20.30 23.06 -1.37
C LEU A 197 -20.22 22.99 -2.90
N ARG A 198 -20.48 24.11 -3.55
CA ARG A 198 -20.48 24.25 -5.01
C ARG A 198 -19.26 25.07 -5.43
N LEU A 199 -18.34 24.43 -6.15
CA LEU A 199 -17.12 25.06 -6.62
C LEU A 199 -17.27 25.47 -8.09
N THR A 200 -17.17 26.78 -8.33
CA THR A 200 -17.32 27.37 -9.67
C THR A 200 -15.95 27.63 -10.28
N ALA A 201 -15.79 27.34 -11.57
CA ALA A 201 -14.58 27.71 -12.30
C ALA A 201 -14.42 29.24 -12.36
N ALA A 202 -13.19 29.75 -12.28
CA ALA A 202 -12.94 31.20 -12.33
C ALA A 202 -13.41 31.83 -13.66
N ASP A 203 -13.29 31.08 -14.77
CA ASP A 203 -13.66 31.50 -16.13
C ASP A 203 -14.98 30.87 -16.62
N ALA A 204 -15.98 30.78 -15.75
CA ALA A 204 -17.30 30.19 -16.02
C ALA A 204 -18.01 30.73 -17.28
N ARG A 205 -17.63 31.91 -17.79
CA ARG A 205 -18.21 32.52 -19.01
C ARG A 205 -17.73 31.90 -20.33
N ALA A 206 -16.71 31.04 -20.31
CA ALA A 206 -16.14 30.43 -21.53
C ALA A 206 -16.36 28.91 -21.66
N SER A 207 -16.98 28.25 -20.67
CA SER A 207 -17.24 26.81 -20.70
C SER A 207 -18.43 26.46 -21.60
N ALA A 208 -18.21 26.48 -22.92
CA ALA A 208 -19.02 25.66 -23.82
C ALA A 208 -18.84 24.18 -23.43
N VAL A 209 -19.90 23.37 -23.54
CA VAL A 209 -19.83 21.91 -23.44
C VAL A 209 -18.87 21.42 -24.53
N LEU A 210 -17.61 21.23 -24.18
CA LEU A 210 -16.63 20.67 -25.11
C LEU A 210 -17.04 19.22 -25.41
N PRO A 211 -17.05 18.79 -26.67
CA PRO A 211 -17.42 17.43 -27.03
C PRO A 211 -16.52 16.42 -26.30
N ILE A 212 -17.11 15.31 -25.85
CA ILE A 212 -16.41 14.22 -25.17
C ILE A 212 -15.31 13.70 -26.09
N ASN A 213 -14.05 13.99 -25.75
CA ASN A 213 -12.90 13.49 -26.48
C ASN A 213 -12.50 12.12 -25.90
N ARG A 214 -12.91 11.03 -26.57
CA ARG A 214 -12.64 9.65 -26.13
C ARG A 214 -11.16 9.38 -25.85
N ARG A 215 -10.23 9.98 -26.62
CA ARG A 215 -8.79 9.83 -26.38
C ARG A 215 -8.38 10.47 -25.05
N ARG A 216 -8.93 11.64 -24.73
CA ARG A 216 -8.67 12.35 -23.47
C ARG A 216 -9.26 11.59 -22.28
N THR A 217 -10.46 11.03 -22.40
CA THR A 217 -11.08 10.20 -21.35
C THR A 217 -10.24 8.95 -21.07
N ARG A 218 -9.88 8.19 -22.12
CA ARG A 218 -9.02 7.00 -21.99
C ARG A 218 -7.64 7.33 -21.41
N ALA A 219 -7.05 8.47 -21.77
CA ALA A 219 -5.79 8.91 -21.19
C ALA A 219 -5.93 9.18 -19.69
N ALA A 220 -7.00 9.84 -19.25
CA ALA A 220 -7.29 10.08 -17.84
C ALA A 220 -7.54 8.77 -17.07
N GLU A 221 -8.27 7.82 -17.66
CA GLU A 221 -8.47 6.48 -17.09
C GLU A 221 -7.14 5.75 -16.88
N LEU A 222 -6.26 5.71 -17.90
CA LEU A 222 -4.94 5.09 -17.78
C LEU A 222 -4.05 5.79 -16.77
N GLU A 223 -4.13 7.11 -16.69
CA GLU A 223 -3.35 7.90 -15.73
C GLU A 223 -3.74 7.58 -14.28
N LEU A 224 -5.05 7.54 -14.00
CA LEU A 224 -5.57 7.14 -12.70
C LEU A 224 -5.16 5.70 -12.35
N LEU A 225 -5.34 4.74 -13.26
CA LEU A 225 -4.98 3.35 -12.99
C LEU A 225 -3.47 3.13 -12.82
N THR A 226 -2.65 3.84 -13.59
CA THR A 226 -1.19 3.86 -13.39
C THR A 226 -0.84 4.37 -12.00
N GLN A 227 -1.55 5.39 -11.53
CA GLN A 227 -1.35 5.92 -10.19
C GLN A 227 -1.73 4.88 -9.13
N GLU A 228 -2.91 4.27 -9.21
CA GLU A 228 -3.34 3.21 -8.29
C GLU A 228 -2.30 2.07 -8.21
N LEU A 229 -1.77 1.68 -9.37
CA LEU A 229 -0.70 0.68 -9.44
C LEU A 229 0.59 1.16 -8.77
N SER A 230 0.98 2.43 -8.96
CA SER A 230 2.17 2.99 -8.31
C SER A 230 2.03 3.06 -6.78
N GLU A 231 0.82 3.27 -6.27
CA GLU A 231 0.51 3.22 -4.84
C GLU A 231 0.64 1.78 -4.31
N LEU A 232 0.15 0.79 -5.05
CA LEU A 232 0.29 -0.63 -4.71
C LEU A 232 1.74 -1.12 -4.75
N GLU A 233 2.52 -0.68 -5.74
CA GLU A 233 3.96 -0.99 -5.82
C GLU A 233 4.71 -0.41 -4.62
N LEU A 234 4.41 0.83 -4.23
CA LEU A 234 4.97 1.44 -3.02
C LEU A 234 4.58 0.62 -1.78
N GLU A 235 3.33 0.21 -1.68
CA GLU A 235 2.82 -0.59 -0.57
C GLU A 235 3.54 -1.94 -0.45
N LEU A 236 3.68 -2.66 -1.56
CA LEU A 236 4.40 -3.94 -1.62
C LEU A 236 5.87 -3.78 -1.29
N ALA A 237 6.56 -2.82 -1.91
CA ALA A 237 7.98 -2.57 -1.65
C ALA A 237 8.23 -2.19 -0.18
N THR A 238 7.31 -1.43 0.43
CA THR A 238 7.37 -1.07 1.85
C THR A 238 7.21 -2.30 2.73
N ALA A 239 6.18 -3.12 2.50
CA ALA A 239 5.94 -4.33 3.28
C ALA A 239 7.10 -5.34 3.16
N GLN A 240 7.66 -5.51 1.97
CA GLN A 240 8.84 -6.36 1.75
C GLN A 240 10.07 -5.85 2.50
N ALA A 241 10.31 -4.55 2.52
CA ALA A 241 11.46 -3.98 3.25
C ALA A 241 11.29 -4.06 4.77
N GLU A 242 10.08 -3.86 5.30
CA GLU A 242 9.77 -4.05 6.72
C GLU A 242 10.06 -5.48 7.16
N ILE A 243 9.57 -6.46 6.40
CA ILE A 243 9.81 -7.87 6.70
C ILE A 243 11.27 -8.24 6.51
N ALA A 244 11.94 -7.81 5.44
CA ALA A 244 13.37 -8.07 5.28
C ALA A 244 14.20 -7.50 6.45
N GLY A 245 13.89 -6.28 6.91
CA GLY A 245 14.52 -5.69 8.09
C GLY A 245 14.27 -6.49 9.36
N PHE A 246 13.04 -6.96 9.56
CA PHE A 246 12.70 -7.84 10.67
C PHE A 246 13.41 -9.20 10.58
N THR A 247 13.49 -9.83 9.39
CA THR A 247 14.20 -11.09 9.17
C THR A 247 15.64 -10.97 9.63
N ARG A 248 16.35 -9.92 9.20
CA ARG A 248 17.74 -9.68 9.59
C ARG A 248 17.88 -9.54 11.10
N HIS A 249 17.01 -8.77 11.74
CA HIS A 249 17.03 -8.58 13.18
C HIS A 249 16.73 -9.89 13.93
N TYR A 250 15.70 -10.63 13.51
CA TYR A 250 15.35 -11.94 14.05
C TYR A 250 16.53 -12.92 13.94
N GLN A 251 17.18 -13.01 12.78
CA GLN A 251 18.31 -13.91 12.58
C GLN A 251 19.51 -13.54 13.47
N ALA A 252 19.86 -12.26 13.52
CA ALA A 252 20.98 -11.79 14.35
C ALA A 252 20.75 -12.11 15.84
N MET A 253 19.50 -11.97 16.31
CA MET A 253 19.14 -12.23 17.70
C MET A 253 18.91 -13.70 18.01
N ILE A 254 18.27 -14.46 17.11
CA ILE A 254 17.72 -15.79 17.39
C ILE A 254 18.42 -16.90 16.60
N GLY A 255 18.80 -16.65 15.35
CA GLY A 255 19.31 -17.68 14.43
C GLY A 255 20.56 -18.40 14.94
N SER A 256 21.57 -17.65 15.39
CA SER A 256 22.81 -18.21 15.95
C SER A 256 22.57 -19.00 17.24
N ARG A 257 21.66 -18.53 18.10
CA ARG A 257 21.28 -19.19 19.36
C ARG A 257 20.56 -20.51 19.12
N MET A 258 19.61 -20.54 18.17
CA MET A 258 18.90 -21.77 17.80
C MET A 258 19.86 -22.81 17.23
N SER A 259 20.75 -22.40 16.32
CA SER A 259 21.75 -23.31 15.73
C SER A 259 22.67 -23.89 16.80
N MET A 260 23.17 -23.05 17.72
CA MET A 260 23.99 -23.51 18.85
C MET A 260 23.25 -24.51 19.75
N LEU A 261 22.00 -24.23 20.11
CA LEU A 261 21.20 -25.12 20.96
C LEU A 261 20.95 -26.47 20.28
N ASP A 262 20.63 -26.47 18.99
CA ASP A 262 20.39 -27.72 18.25
C ASP A 262 21.70 -28.52 18.08
N SER A 263 22.86 -27.88 17.90
CA SER A 263 24.17 -28.56 17.94
C SER A 263 24.45 -29.23 19.29
N LEU A 264 24.19 -28.55 20.41
CA LEU A 264 24.39 -29.13 21.75
C LEU A 264 23.42 -30.29 22.02
N ARG A 265 22.18 -30.20 21.52
CA ARG A 265 21.19 -31.29 21.61
C ARG A 265 21.62 -32.51 20.79
N ALA A 266 22.17 -32.31 19.59
CA ALA A 266 22.72 -33.39 18.77
C ALA A 266 23.89 -34.09 19.47
N GLU A 267 24.77 -33.34 20.13
CA GLU A 267 25.88 -33.91 20.90
C GLU A 267 25.38 -34.70 22.12
N LEU A 268 24.39 -34.20 22.86
CA LEU A 268 23.77 -34.92 23.97
C LEU A 268 23.14 -36.23 23.53
N ALA A 269 22.37 -36.20 22.45
CA ALA A 269 21.70 -37.40 21.92
C ALA A 269 22.72 -38.43 21.40
N THR A 270 23.78 -37.97 20.72
CA THR A 270 24.88 -38.83 20.27
C THR A 270 25.56 -39.53 21.45
N ARG A 271 25.95 -38.79 22.50
CA ARG A 271 26.54 -39.39 23.70
C ARG A 271 25.60 -40.36 24.43
N ALA A 272 24.29 -40.09 24.41
CA ALA A 272 23.30 -41.00 24.98
C ALA A 272 23.22 -42.32 24.19
N ALA A 273 23.25 -42.24 22.85
CA ALA A 273 23.27 -43.41 21.98
C ALA A 273 24.57 -44.22 22.12
N GLU A 274 25.72 -43.56 22.31
CA GLU A 274 27.01 -44.21 22.56
C GLU A 274 27.04 -44.97 23.88
N ARG A 275 26.44 -44.43 24.94
CA ARG A 275 26.30 -45.14 26.23
C ARG A 275 25.36 -46.33 26.17
N ASN A 276 24.33 -46.25 25.33
CA ASN A 276 23.34 -47.32 25.15
C ASN A 276 23.30 -47.83 23.70
N PRO A 277 24.35 -48.49 23.19
CA PRO A 277 24.41 -48.89 21.79
C PRO A 277 23.28 -49.84 21.37
N ARG A 278 22.67 -50.56 22.30
CA ARG A 278 21.59 -51.52 22.02
C ARG A 278 20.20 -50.90 22.00
N ASP A 279 20.06 -49.62 22.34
CA ASP A 279 18.79 -48.91 22.31
C ASP A 279 18.55 -48.29 20.92
N PRO A 280 17.62 -48.83 20.11
CA PRO A 280 17.30 -48.27 18.81
C PRO A 280 16.60 -46.89 18.90
N ALA A 281 15.95 -46.56 20.02
CA ALA A 281 15.33 -45.25 20.20
C ALA A 281 16.39 -44.15 20.36
N ALA A 282 17.40 -44.39 21.20
CA ALA A 282 18.52 -43.46 21.40
C ALA A 282 19.28 -43.18 20.10
N ARG A 283 19.51 -44.20 19.25
CA ARG A 283 20.15 -44.02 17.94
C ARG A 283 19.32 -43.13 17.00
N ARG A 284 18.01 -43.38 16.90
CA ARG A 284 17.11 -42.56 16.07
C ARG A 284 17.04 -41.11 16.57
N GLU A 285 17.03 -40.91 17.88
CA GLU A 285 17.05 -39.56 18.46
C GLU A 285 18.36 -38.83 18.11
N ALA A 286 19.51 -39.49 18.20
CA ALA A 286 20.79 -38.92 17.79
C ALA A 286 20.82 -38.54 16.30
N GLU A 287 20.33 -39.43 15.42
CA GLU A 287 20.23 -39.16 13.98
C GLU A 287 19.32 -37.96 13.68
N THR A 288 18.14 -37.90 14.28
CA THR A 288 17.18 -36.80 14.09
C THR A 288 17.70 -35.47 14.64
N ALA A 289 18.33 -35.49 15.82
CA ALA A 289 18.94 -34.29 16.41
C ALA A 289 20.12 -33.78 15.57
N THR A 290 20.96 -34.68 15.04
CA THR A 290 22.09 -34.33 14.16
C THR A 290 21.59 -33.74 12.84
N ALA A 291 20.58 -34.36 12.23
CA ALA A 291 19.97 -33.83 11.00
C ALA A 291 19.37 -32.43 11.23
N ARG A 292 18.69 -32.22 12.37
CA ARG A 292 18.14 -30.91 12.75
C ARG A 292 19.22 -29.85 12.98
N ALA A 293 20.29 -30.20 13.70
CA ALA A 293 21.42 -29.31 13.92
C ALA A 293 22.04 -28.85 12.59
N ARG A 294 22.31 -29.81 11.68
CA ARG A 294 22.83 -29.51 10.35
C ARG A 294 21.89 -28.59 9.56
N GLN A 295 20.59 -28.90 9.54
CA GLN A 295 19.59 -28.07 8.84
C GLN A 295 19.57 -26.64 9.41
N SER A 296 19.54 -26.49 10.73
CA SER A 296 19.51 -25.17 11.38
C SER A 296 20.78 -24.35 11.10
N GLN A 297 21.93 -24.99 11.02
CA GLN A 297 23.19 -24.35 10.65
C GLN A 297 23.18 -23.91 9.19
N GLU A 298 22.80 -24.81 8.27
CA GLU A 298 22.70 -24.50 6.85
C GLU A 298 21.73 -23.34 6.59
N ASP A 299 20.57 -23.32 7.26
CA ASP A 299 19.59 -22.24 7.14
C ASP A 299 20.13 -20.91 7.68
N ASN A 300 20.78 -20.92 8.85
CA ASN A 300 21.40 -19.74 9.42
C ASN A 300 22.51 -19.17 8.50
N GLU A 301 23.36 -20.04 7.94
CA GLU A 301 24.41 -19.65 7.00
C GLU A 301 23.86 -19.20 5.63
N ARG A 302 22.80 -19.83 5.12
CA ARG A 302 22.17 -19.45 3.85
C ARG A 302 21.60 -18.06 3.92
N LEU A 303 20.82 -17.76 4.96
CA LEU A 303 20.28 -16.43 5.09
C LEU A 303 21.36 -15.39 5.46
N ALA A 304 22.43 -15.76 6.18
CA ALA A 304 23.57 -14.86 6.41
C ALA A 304 24.33 -14.52 5.12
N ARG A 305 24.38 -15.44 4.14
CA ARG A 305 25.01 -15.24 2.82
C ARG A 305 24.14 -14.48 1.82
N PHE A 306 22.82 -14.48 1.98
CA PHE A 306 21.89 -13.79 1.10
C PHE A 306 21.99 -12.25 1.18
N ASP A 307 22.88 -11.73 2.05
CA ASP A 307 22.82 -10.37 2.59
C ASP A 307 23.94 -9.41 2.13
N LEU A 308 24.74 -9.70 1.08
CA LEU A 308 25.74 -8.73 0.59
C LEU A 308 25.88 -8.72 -0.96
N PRO A 309 25.30 -7.72 -1.65
CA PRO A 309 25.87 -7.23 -2.91
C PRO A 309 27.09 -6.32 -2.68
N ASP A 310 27.24 -5.69 -1.52
CA ASP A 310 28.43 -4.90 -1.18
C ASP A 310 28.67 -4.95 0.33
N GLY A 311 29.91 -5.22 0.72
CA GLY A 311 30.40 -5.55 2.07
C GLY A 311 30.23 -4.50 3.18
N GLU A 312 29.11 -3.79 3.27
CA GLU A 312 28.80 -2.95 4.41
C GLU A 312 27.94 -3.70 5.43
N SER A 313 28.49 -3.85 6.64
CA SER A 313 27.74 -4.19 7.84
C SER A 313 26.74 -3.06 8.13
N VAL A 314 25.59 -3.07 7.44
CA VAL A 314 24.46 -2.24 7.83
C VAL A 314 23.83 -2.93 9.03
N ALA A 315 24.41 -2.68 10.21
CA ALA A 315 23.81 -2.99 11.50
C ALA A 315 22.30 -2.75 11.38
N ALA A 316 21.51 -3.80 11.58
CA ALA A 316 20.07 -3.92 11.34
C ALA A 316 19.29 -2.59 11.46
N ARG A 317 19.37 -1.73 10.45
CA ARG A 317 18.62 -0.49 10.42
C ARG A 317 17.18 -0.91 10.19
N HIS A 318 16.32 -0.63 11.17
CA HIS A 318 14.89 -0.75 10.99
C HIS A 318 14.50 0.08 9.77
N PHE A 319 13.87 -0.56 8.79
CA PHE A 319 13.37 0.14 7.62
C PHE A 319 12.27 1.12 8.06
N SER A 320 12.57 2.41 8.00
CA SER A 320 11.65 3.50 8.33
C SER A 320 11.79 4.56 7.24
N PRO A 321 11.10 4.39 6.10
CA PRO A 321 11.23 5.29 4.97
C PRO A 321 10.61 6.65 5.32
N THR A 322 11.31 7.73 4.99
CA THR A 322 10.76 9.08 5.11
C THR A 322 9.62 9.28 4.11
N ASP A 323 8.69 10.18 4.41
CA ASP A 323 7.60 10.46 3.47
C ASP A 323 8.10 11.04 2.14
N ASP A 324 9.24 11.72 2.14
CA ASP A 324 9.86 12.23 0.91
C ASP A 324 10.44 11.11 0.06
N LEU A 325 11.03 10.07 0.68
CA LEU A 325 11.46 8.85 -0.01
C LEU A 325 10.26 8.12 -0.64
N LYS A 326 9.17 7.95 0.12
CA LYS A 326 7.92 7.36 -0.38
C LYS A 326 7.37 8.16 -1.56
N ARG A 327 7.31 9.50 -1.44
CA ARG A 327 6.85 10.40 -2.50
C ARG A 327 7.74 10.33 -3.74
N LEU A 328 9.06 10.29 -3.57
CA LEU A 328 10.03 10.17 -4.66
C LEU A 328 9.83 8.85 -5.41
N TYR A 329 9.79 7.73 -4.69
CA TYR A 329 9.56 6.41 -5.27
C TYR A 329 8.22 6.35 -6.02
N ARG A 330 7.12 6.79 -5.39
CA ARG A 330 5.79 6.80 -6.02
C ARG A 330 5.78 7.56 -7.34
N ARG A 331 6.37 8.76 -7.36
CA ARG A 331 6.51 9.59 -8.56
C ARG A 331 7.37 8.94 -9.62
N LEU A 332 8.41 8.22 -9.22
CA LEU A 332 9.29 7.50 -10.14
C LEU A 332 8.55 6.31 -10.76
N ALA A 333 7.97 5.43 -9.94
CA ALA A 333 7.18 4.27 -10.35
C ALA A 333 6.09 4.64 -11.38
N GLN A 334 5.34 5.72 -11.13
CA GLN A 334 4.32 6.21 -12.06
C GLN A 334 4.85 6.55 -13.46
N ARG A 335 6.10 7.00 -13.57
CA ARG A 335 6.73 7.36 -14.86
C ARG A 335 7.33 6.15 -15.56
N ILE A 336 8.05 5.33 -14.81
CA ILE A 336 8.86 4.23 -15.34
C ILE A 336 8.12 2.88 -15.38
N HIS A 337 6.84 2.83 -15.00
CA HIS A 337 6.13 1.55 -14.92
C HIS A 337 6.14 0.80 -16.26
N PRO A 338 6.48 -0.51 -16.29
CA PRO A 338 6.56 -1.31 -17.53
C PRO A 338 5.24 -1.41 -18.29
N ASP A 339 4.09 -1.37 -17.62
CA ASP A 339 2.78 -1.41 -18.29
C ASP A 339 2.48 -0.18 -19.14
N ARG A 340 3.23 0.91 -18.97
CA ARG A 340 3.14 2.09 -19.86
C ARG A 340 4.06 1.97 -21.09
N ALA A 341 4.70 0.83 -21.28
CA ALA A 341 5.58 0.60 -22.41
C ALA A 341 4.82 0.57 -23.72
N ARG A 342 5.49 1.06 -24.77
CA ARG A 342 4.93 1.13 -26.13
C ARG A 342 5.25 -0.14 -26.93
N ASP A 343 6.40 -0.72 -26.66
CA ASP A 343 6.97 -1.90 -27.30
C ASP A 343 7.75 -2.72 -26.26
N ASP A 344 8.28 -3.87 -26.68
CA ASP A 344 8.97 -4.80 -25.79
C ASP A 344 10.34 -4.27 -25.32
N ASP A 345 11.01 -3.42 -26.10
CA ASP A 345 12.29 -2.81 -25.72
C ASP A 345 12.10 -1.72 -24.65
N ASP A 346 11.10 -0.84 -24.81
CA ASP A 346 10.67 0.12 -23.79
C ASP A 346 10.22 -0.62 -22.53
N ARG A 347 9.52 -1.76 -22.68
CA ARG A 347 9.11 -2.60 -21.54
C ARG A 347 10.31 -3.16 -20.79
N ALA A 348 11.29 -3.71 -21.50
CA ALA A 348 12.49 -4.27 -20.89
C ALA A 348 13.30 -3.18 -20.14
N TRP A 349 13.45 -2.00 -20.74
CA TRP A 349 14.16 -0.88 -20.11
C TRP A 349 13.43 -0.37 -18.85
N ARG A 350 12.12 -0.14 -18.95
CA ARG A 350 11.27 0.24 -17.80
C ARG A 350 11.30 -0.81 -16.70
N HIS A 351 11.27 -2.09 -17.06
CA HIS A 351 11.39 -3.19 -16.10
C HIS A 351 12.72 -3.14 -15.36
N HIS A 352 13.83 -2.90 -16.06
CA HIS A 352 15.12 -2.70 -15.44
C HIS A 352 15.11 -1.51 -14.48
N LEU A 353 14.65 -0.32 -14.92
CA LEU A 353 14.56 0.86 -14.05
C LEU A 353 13.66 0.62 -12.83
N MET A 354 12.55 -0.11 -12.99
CA MET A 354 11.64 -0.43 -11.89
C MET A 354 12.31 -1.37 -10.87
N ALA A 355 13.08 -2.36 -11.33
CA ALA A 355 13.86 -3.22 -10.45
C ALA A 355 14.93 -2.44 -9.67
N GLU A 356 15.63 -1.52 -10.34
CA GLU A 356 16.58 -0.59 -9.70
C GLU A 356 15.90 0.28 -8.64
N ALA A 357 14.76 0.89 -8.99
CA ALA A 357 13.98 1.72 -8.07
C ALA A 357 13.49 0.93 -6.85
N ASN A 358 13.02 -0.31 -7.05
CA ASN A 358 12.59 -1.20 -5.97
C ASN A 358 13.75 -1.56 -5.04
N ARG A 359 14.96 -1.80 -5.56
CA ARG A 359 16.15 -2.03 -4.72
C ARG A 359 16.49 -0.77 -3.92
N ALA A 360 16.62 0.38 -4.60
CA ALA A 360 16.99 1.64 -3.95
C ALA A 360 16.00 2.03 -2.85
N TYR A 361 14.70 1.92 -3.11
CA TYR A 361 13.67 2.19 -2.11
C TYR A 361 13.78 1.28 -0.89
N ARG A 362 13.91 -0.04 -1.08
CA ARG A 362 14.03 -1.00 0.03
C ARG A 362 15.32 -0.82 0.85
N ALA A 363 16.38 -0.30 0.22
CA ALA A 363 17.62 0.08 0.90
C ALA A 363 17.53 1.43 1.64
N GLY A 364 16.48 2.22 1.42
CA GLY A 364 16.39 3.59 1.92
C GLY A 364 17.32 4.57 1.18
N ASP A 365 17.79 4.20 -0.02
CA ASP A 365 18.75 4.97 -0.79
C ASP A 365 18.04 5.99 -1.70
N GLU A 366 17.89 7.20 -1.16
CA GLU A 366 17.29 8.31 -1.88
C GLU A 366 18.18 8.83 -3.02
N VAL A 367 19.50 8.66 -2.94
CA VAL A 367 20.43 9.09 -3.98
C VAL A 367 20.26 8.20 -5.21
N ALA A 368 20.30 6.88 -5.02
CA ALA A 368 20.06 5.92 -6.09
C ALA A 368 18.68 6.11 -6.75
N LEU A 369 17.62 6.42 -6.00
CA LEU A 369 16.31 6.75 -6.61
C LEU A 369 16.36 8.00 -7.49
N ARG A 370 17.14 9.02 -7.11
CA ARG A 370 17.33 10.22 -7.95
C ARG A 370 18.16 9.90 -9.20
N GLU A 371 19.12 8.99 -9.10
CA GLU A 371 19.90 8.51 -10.24
C GLU A 371 19.03 7.74 -11.25
N VAL A 372 18.16 6.83 -10.77
CA VAL A 372 17.19 6.15 -11.64
C VAL A 372 16.25 7.17 -12.32
N MET A 373 15.83 8.21 -11.61
CA MET A 373 15.06 9.32 -12.20
C MET A 373 15.86 10.09 -13.26
N ALA A 374 17.17 10.30 -13.05
CA ALA A 374 18.04 10.95 -14.02
C ALA A 374 18.21 10.10 -15.28
N LEU A 375 18.50 8.80 -15.12
CA LEU A 375 18.59 7.83 -16.21
C LEU A 375 17.30 7.77 -17.04
N TRP A 376 16.13 7.82 -16.38
CA TRP A 376 14.85 7.91 -17.09
C TRP A 376 14.72 9.19 -17.92
N ARG A 377 15.19 10.34 -17.41
CA ARG A 377 15.13 11.63 -18.11
C ARG A 377 16.07 11.69 -19.33
N GLU A 378 17.20 11.00 -19.27
CA GLU A 378 18.13 10.87 -20.39
C GLU A 378 17.50 10.09 -21.57
N GLY A 379 16.49 9.27 -21.31
CA GLY A 379 15.79 8.49 -22.32
C GLY A 379 16.53 7.17 -22.65
N PRO A 380 15.87 6.25 -23.37
CA PRO A 380 16.56 5.08 -23.89
C PRO A 380 17.56 5.56 -24.95
N ARG A 381 18.75 4.96 -24.99
CA ARG A 381 19.80 5.35 -25.96
C ARG A 381 19.38 5.15 -27.44
N ASN A 382 18.26 4.47 -27.67
CA ASN A 382 17.68 4.22 -28.98
C ASN A 382 16.35 4.97 -29.07
N GLY A 383 16.30 6.03 -29.88
CA GLY A 383 15.11 6.85 -30.05
C GLY A 383 13.96 6.05 -30.65
N MET A 384 12.90 5.83 -29.86
CA MET A 384 11.69 5.13 -30.30
C MET A 384 10.44 6.03 -30.24
N THR A 385 9.65 5.93 -31.31
CA THR A 385 8.43 6.67 -31.65
C THR A 385 7.21 6.28 -30.79
N ALA A 386 6.14 7.08 -30.87
CA ALA A 386 4.89 6.88 -30.13
C ALA A 386 4.00 5.80 -30.77
N PRO A 387 3.19 5.05 -29.99
CA PRO A 387 2.22 4.13 -30.56
C PRO A 387 0.94 4.86 -30.95
N SER A 388 0.37 4.48 -32.10
CA SER A 388 -0.99 4.82 -32.52
C SER A 388 -1.90 3.58 -32.41
N ASP A 389 -3.19 3.86 -32.22
CA ASP A 389 -4.36 2.99 -32.38
C ASP A 389 -4.98 2.29 -31.15
N ASP A 390 -6.27 1.95 -31.31
CA ASP A 390 -7.26 1.61 -30.28
C ASP A 390 -6.97 0.30 -29.52
N ASP A 391 -6.25 -0.65 -30.13
CA ASP A 391 -5.91 -1.96 -29.54
C ASP A 391 -4.85 -1.86 -28.41
N GLY A 392 -4.07 -0.77 -28.39
CA GLY A 392 -3.08 -0.53 -27.35
C GLY A 392 -3.70 -0.26 -25.98
N PHE A 393 -4.86 0.42 -25.94
CA PHE A 393 -5.53 0.79 -24.69
C PHE A 393 -6.06 -0.43 -23.93
N THR A 394 -6.73 -1.36 -24.62
CA THR A 394 -7.27 -2.57 -24.00
C THR A 394 -6.16 -3.50 -23.51
N THR A 395 -5.09 -3.64 -24.30
CA THR A 395 -3.88 -4.39 -23.92
C THR A 395 -3.23 -3.81 -22.67
N MET A 396 -3.11 -2.48 -22.60
CA MET A 396 -2.54 -1.78 -21.46
C MET A 396 -3.40 -1.96 -20.19
N LEU A 397 -4.73 -1.83 -20.31
CA LEU A 397 -5.65 -2.11 -19.20
C LEU A 397 -5.54 -3.55 -18.70
N ALA A 398 -5.44 -4.53 -19.61
CA ALA A 398 -5.26 -5.93 -19.24
C ALA A 398 -3.92 -6.17 -18.53
N SER A 399 -2.85 -5.46 -18.93
CA SER A 399 -1.56 -5.53 -18.24
C SER A 399 -1.64 -4.95 -16.83
N LEU A 400 -2.19 -3.74 -16.67
CA LEU A 400 -2.37 -3.09 -15.37
C LEU A 400 -3.21 -3.96 -14.44
N LYS A 401 -4.32 -4.51 -14.94
CA LYS A 401 -5.21 -5.41 -14.19
C LYS A 401 -4.45 -6.64 -13.67
N ARG A 402 -3.66 -7.31 -14.53
CA ARG A 402 -2.85 -8.47 -14.14
C ARG A 402 -1.81 -8.10 -13.08
N ARG A 403 -1.11 -6.98 -13.27
CA ARG A 403 -0.08 -6.54 -12.31
C ARG A 403 -0.68 -6.22 -10.94
N ILE A 404 -1.84 -5.56 -10.89
CA ILE A 404 -2.57 -5.33 -9.64
C ILE A 404 -2.89 -6.66 -8.95
N ALA A 405 -3.43 -7.64 -9.68
CA ALA A 405 -3.73 -8.96 -9.12
C ALA A 405 -2.47 -9.71 -8.63
N ASP A 406 -1.34 -9.55 -9.32
CA ASP A 406 -0.06 -10.12 -8.90
C ASP A 406 0.44 -9.50 -7.58
N ILE A 407 0.40 -8.17 -7.46
CA ILE A 407 0.76 -7.47 -6.22
C ILE A 407 -0.16 -7.88 -5.06
N GLU A 408 -1.46 -8.01 -5.32
CA GLU A 408 -2.42 -8.47 -4.32
C GLU A 408 -2.08 -9.86 -3.79
N ARG A 409 -1.70 -10.79 -4.68
CA ARG A 409 -1.25 -12.13 -4.31
C ARG A 409 0.04 -12.07 -3.50
N ASP A 410 1.04 -11.32 -3.97
CA ASP A 410 2.32 -11.17 -3.27
C ASP A 410 2.15 -10.58 -1.86
N LEU A 411 1.26 -9.60 -1.69
CA LEU A 411 0.89 -9.05 -0.38
C LEU A 411 0.19 -10.08 0.51
N ASN A 412 -0.75 -10.86 -0.03
CA ASN A 412 -1.44 -11.90 0.72
C ASN A 412 -0.48 -13.01 1.17
N ASP A 413 0.43 -13.44 0.30
CA ASP A 413 1.44 -14.45 0.60
C ASP A 413 2.42 -13.94 1.68
N LEU A 414 2.83 -12.67 1.59
CA LEU A 414 3.67 -12.03 2.59
C LEU A 414 2.97 -11.97 3.96
N PHE A 415 1.73 -11.47 4.01
CA PHE A 415 0.96 -11.32 5.25
C PHE A 415 0.50 -12.65 5.84
N GLY A 416 0.33 -13.70 5.02
CA GLY A 416 0.02 -15.05 5.46
C GLY A 416 1.24 -15.85 5.94
N SER A 417 2.45 -15.29 5.88
CA SER A 417 3.66 -15.99 6.29
C SER A 417 3.81 -16.03 7.83
N LYS A 418 4.33 -17.14 8.36
CA LYS A 418 4.65 -17.28 9.79
C LYS A 418 5.60 -16.20 10.31
N LEU A 419 6.49 -15.73 9.45
CA LEU A 419 7.42 -14.65 9.79
C LEU A 419 6.68 -13.33 10.00
N TYR A 420 5.66 -13.05 9.18
CA TYR A 420 4.81 -11.88 9.35
C TYR A 420 3.94 -11.97 10.61
N GLU A 421 3.45 -13.17 10.96
CA GLU A 421 2.75 -13.39 12.24
C GLU A 421 3.66 -13.04 13.44
N LEU A 422 4.92 -13.50 13.42
CA LEU A 422 5.90 -13.18 14.44
C LEU A 422 6.24 -11.67 14.46
N PHE A 423 6.42 -11.06 13.29
CA PHE A 423 6.64 -9.61 13.15
C PHE A 423 5.52 -8.82 13.83
N THR A 424 4.26 -9.18 13.54
CA THR A 424 3.07 -8.56 14.14
C THR A 424 3.04 -8.76 15.65
N ALA A 425 3.31 -9.97 16.13
CA ALA A 425 3.37 -10.27 17.56
C ALA A 425 4.44 -9.44 18.29
N CYS A 426 5.61 -9.25 17.67
CA CYS A 426 6.68 -8.39 18.22
C CYS A 426 6.24 -6.93 18.30
N HIS A 427 5.56 -6.40 17.27
CA HIS A 427 5.01 -5.04 17.30
C HIS A 427 3.96 -4.85 18.40
N ILE A 428 3.06 -5.82 18.58
CA ILE A 428 2.06 -5.80 19.65
C ILE A 428 2.74 -5.83 21.03
N ALA A 429 3.72 -6.72 21.23
CA ALA A 429 4.48 -6.81 22.47
C ALA A 429 5.21 -5.49 22.80
N ARG A 430 5.83 -4.85 21.80
CA ARG A 430 6.56 -3.59 21.96
C ARG A 430 5.66 -2.45 22.43
N ARG A 431 4.40 -2.42 22.00
CA ARG A 431 3.39 -1.46 22.50
C ARG A 431 3.02 -1.69 23.96
N ALA A 432 3.08 -2.92 24.43
CA ALA A 432 2.91 -3.25 25.84
C ALA A 432 4.22 -3.07 26.64
N GLY A 433 5.25 -2.45 26.06
CA GLY A 433 6.56 -2.24 26.69
C GLY A 433 7.42 -3.51 26.79
N ARG A 434 7.11 -4.55 26.02
CA ARG A 434 7.82 -5.83 26.03
C ARG A 434 8.63 -6.04 24.76
N ASP A 435 9.79 -6.67 24.87
CA ASP A 435 10.61 -7.08 23.73
C ASP A 435 10.58 -8.60 23.58
N LEU A 436 9.71 -9.06 22.66
CA LEU A 436 9.49 -10.49 22.45
C LEU A 436 10.75 -11.21 21.93
N LEU A 437 11.56 -10.55 21.10
CA LEU A 437 12.79 -11.17 20.59
C LEU A 437 13.86 -11.26 21.69
N ALA A 438 13.95 -10.27 22.56
CA ALA A 438 14.82 -10.35 23.73
C ALA A 438 14.36 -11.44 24.71
N GLU A 439 13.05 -11.56 24.96
CA GLU A 439 12.47 -12.64 25.77
C GLU A 439 12.81 -14.03 25.19
N MET A 440 12.66 -14.20 23.87
CA MET A 440 13.03 -15.43 23.16
C MET A 440 14.53 -15.72 23.24
N ALA A 441 15.38 -14.69 23.04
CA ALA A 441 16.83 -14.83 23.15
C ALA A 441 17.25 -15.26 24.55
N ALA A 442 16.71 -14.64 25.60
CA ALA A 442 16.99 -15.01 26.98
C ALA A 442 16.58 -16.45 27.30
N ARG A 443 15.44 -16.91 26.75
CA ARG A 443 15.02 -18.31 26.88
C ARG A 443 15.99 -19.28 26.23
N LEU A 444 16.44 -18.98 25.01
CA LEU A 444 17.41 -19.81 24.29
C LEU A 444 18.77 -19.83 24.99
N ASP A 445 19.20 -18.71 25.57
CA ASP A 445 20.45 -18.62 26.34
C ASP A 445 20.38 -19.50 27.61
N ALA A 446 19.23 -19.52 28.29
CA ALA A 446 18.98 -20.42 29.42
C ALA A 446 18.99 -21.91 29.02
N ASP A 447 18.27 -22.26 27.94
CA ASP A 447 18.24 -23.64 27.43
C ASP A 447 19.64 -24.10 26.97
N THR A 448 20.43 -23.19 26.39
CA THR A 448 21.82 -23.43 25.98
C THR A 448 22.72 -23.69 27.17
N ALA A 449 22.60 -22.88 28.24
CA ALA A 449 23.34 -23.08 29.48
C ALA A 449 23.01 -24.43 30.13
N GLU A 450 21.73 -24.81 30.15
CA GLU A 450 21.30 -26.12 30.64
C GLU A 450 21.87 -27.27 29.81
N ALA A 451 21.81 -27.18 28.47
CA ALA A 451 22.38 -28.19 27.59
C ALA A 451 23.90 -28.35 27.80
N ARG A 452 24.63 -27.24 27.95
CA ARG A 452 26.07 -27.26 28.28
C ARG A 452 26.35 -27.91 29.63
N ALA A 453 25.56 -27.61 30.66
CA ALA A 453 25.71 -28.24 31.97
C ALA A 453 25.49 -29.76 31.91
N ARG A 454 24.48 -30.21 31.17
CA ARG A 454 24.22 -31.65 30.93
C ARG A 454 25.38 -32.31 30.16
N LEU A 455 25.94 -31.64 29.16
CA LEU A 455 27.12 -32.13 28.43
C LEU A 455 28.35 -32.26 29.34
N ALA A 456 28.56 -31.30 30.24
CA ALA A 456 29.64 -31.37 31.21
C ALA A 456 29.44 -32.53 32.21
N ALA A 457 28.22 -32.70 32.74
CA ALA A 457 27.90 -33.79 33.66
C ALA A 457 28.07 -35.18 33.03
N THR A 458 27.72 -35.31 31.74
CA THR A 458 27.91 -36.54 30.99
C THR A 458 29.40 -36.82 30.69
N ALA A 459 30.24 -35.80 30.55
CA ALA A 459 31.70 -35.99 30.43
C ALA A 459 32.38 -36.39 31.75
N ALA A 460 31.80 -36.00 32.90
CA ALA A 460 32.35 -36.25 34.23
C ALA A 460 31.97 -37.63 34.82
N CYS A 461 31.05 -38.36 34.19
CA CYS A 461 30.61 -39.69 34.60
C CYS A 461 31.22 -40.73 33.63
N PRO A 462 32.32 -41.42 34.02
CA PRO A 462 33.05 -42.34 33.14
C PRO A 462 32.25 -43.58 32.73
#